data_AF-E2AA63-F1
#
_entry.id   AF-E2AA63-F1
#
_cell.length_a   1.000
_cell.length_b   1.000
_cell.length_c   1.000
_cell.angle_alpha   90.00
_cell.angle_beta   90.00
_cell.angle_gamma   90.00
#
_symmetry.space_group_name_H-M   'P 1'
#
loop_
_entity.id
_entity.type
_entity.pdbx_description
1 polymer ?
#
loop_
_entity_poly.entity_id
_entity_poly.type
_entity_poly.pdbx_seq_one_letter_code
_entity_poly.pdbx_strand_id
1 'polypeptide(L)'
;NQYDSTKSSTYIANSTLFHMKYTDYNIEGFLSSDIVNVAGLNIQNQTFVEVSNYNQLPTVNERIIRYIPVIDGILGLGYSDISVDRVTPVFDNMIAQGLVSSPIFSFYLNRYISSLLTNNTYL
;
A
#
# COMPACT_ATOMS: atom_id res chain seq x y z
N ASN A 1 -3.88 5.82 10.19
CA ASN A 1 -2.95 6.92 9.77
C ASN A 1 -3.42 7.49 8.44
N GLN A 2 -3.15 8.77 8.17
CA GLN A 2 -3.46 9.40 6.89
C GLN A 2 -2.23 10.20 6.42
N TYR A 3 -1.92 10.07 5.13
CA TYR A 3 -0.86 10.85 4.49
C TYR A 3 -1.32 12.31 4.29
N ASP A 4 -0.40 13.25 4.51
CA ASP A 4 -0.63 14.70 4.37
C ASP A 4 0.51 15.29 3.54
N SER A 5 0.26 15.47 2.25
CA SER A 5 1.22 15.98 1.28
C SER A 5 1.77 17.36 1.65
N THR A 6 1.02 18.18 2.40
CA THR A 6 1.47 19.51 2.81
C THR A 6 2.62 19.49 3.81
N LYS A 7 2.85 18.33 4.45
CA LYS A 7 3.93 18.13 5.42
C LYS A 7 5.16 17.45 4.84
N SER A 8 5.11 17.00 3.58
CA SER A 8 6.25 16.37 2.92
C SER A 8 7.00 17.37 2.06
N SER A 9 8.29 17.54 2.32
CA SER A 9 9.17 18.38 1.49
C SER A 9 9.60 17.69 0.19
N THR A 10 9.33 16.39 0.05
CA THR A 10 9.69 15.58 -1.12
C THR A 10 8.48 15.21 -1.98
N TYR A 11 7.29 15.63 -1.57
CA TYR A 11 6.06 15.48 -2.34
C TYR A 11 6.14 16.18 -3.70
N ILE A 12 5.69 15.46 -4.72
CA ILE A 12 5.52 15.92 -6.09
C ILE A 12 4.05 15.72 -6.47
N ALA A 13 3.38 16.81 -6.81
CA ALA A 13 1.98 16.79 -7.23
C ALA A 13 1.81 16.06 -8.57
N ASN A 14 0.88 15.11 -8.62
CA ASN A 14 0.49 14.41 -9.84
C ASN A 14 -0.99 14.68 -10.19
N SER A 15 -1.88 14.85 -9.20
CA SER A 15 -3.26 15.37 -9.31
C SER A 15 -4.18 14.66 -10.32
N THR A 16 -3.69 13.63 -10.99
CA THR A 16 -4.46 12.76 -11.88
C THR A 16 -5.49 12.03 -11.04
N LEU A 17 -6.77 12.17 -11.39
CA LEU A 17 -7.85 11.50 -10.68
C LEU A 17 -7.71 9.98 -10.82
N PHE A 18 -7.94 9.28 -9.72
CA PHE A 18 -7.86 7.83 -9.65
C PHE A 18 -9.22 7.27 -9.22
N HIS A 19 -9.69 6.26 -9.96
CA HIS A 19 -10.88 5.50 -9.61
C HIS A 19 -10.64 4.01 -9.83
N MET A 20 -10.93 3.21 -8.82
CA MET A 20 -10.77 1.75 -8.88
C MET A 20 -11.90 1.08 -8.11
N LYS A 21 -12.45 0.02 -8.70
CA LYS A 21 -13.22 -0.97 -7.93
C LYS A 21 -12.25 -1.99 -7.35
N TYR A 22 -12.14 -2.05 -6.04
CA TYR A 22 -11.33 -3.04 -5.35
C TYR A 22 -12.23 -3.92 -4.48
N THR A 23 -12.34 -5.20 -4.87
CA THR A 23 -13.27 -6.16 -4.27
C THR A 23 -14.70 -5.59 -4.25
N ASP A 24 -15.14 -5.18 -3.08
CA ASP A 24 -16.50 -4.80 -2.70
C ASP A 24 -16.59 -3.30 -2.41
N TYR A 25 -15.57 -2.54 -2.79
CA TYR A 25 -15.43 -1.11 -2.55
C TYR A 25 -15.13 -0.36 -3.84
N ASN A 26 -15.71 0.82 -3.97
CA ASN A 26 -15.26 1.85 -4.90
C ASN A 26 -14.25 2.73 -4.17
N ILE A 27 -13.06 2.85 -4.73
CA ILE A 27 -11.97 3.70 -4.24
C ILE A 27 -11.86 4.90 -5.16
N GLU A 28 -11.91 6.09 -4.59
CA GLU A 28 -11.70 7.36 -5.26
C GLU A 28 -10.54 8.11 -4.61
N GLY A 29 -9.76 8.80 -5.44
CA GLY A 29 -8.58 9.51 -4.99
C GLY A 29 -7.89 10.25 -6.12
N PHE A 30 -6.62 10.55 -5.88
CA PHE A 30 -5.75 11.11 -6.90
C PHE A 30 -4.33 10.57 -6.73
N LEU A 31 -3.57 10.61 -7.81
CA LEU A 31 -2.17 10.22 -7.80
C LEU A 31 -1.32 11.31 -7.16
N SER A 32 -0.33 10.86 -6.39
CA SER A 32 0.72 11.66 -5.77
C SER A 32 2.03 10.91 -5.87
N SER A 33 3.15 11.63 -5.96
CA SER A 33 4.48 11.03 -5.93
C SER A 33 5.26 11.54 -4.73
N ASP A 34 5.97 10.65 -4.03
CA ASP A 34 6.83 11.01 -2.90
C ASP A 34 7.95 9.97 -2.72
N ILE A 35 8.80 10.17 -1.73
CA ILE A 35 9.68 9.13 -1.21
C ILE A 35 8.85 8.17 -0.36
N VAL A 36 8.81 6.90 -0.77
CA VAL A 36 8.26 5.83 0.04
C VAL A 36 9.41 5.11 0.73
N ASN A 37 9.34 4.94 2.06
CA ASN A 37 10.30 4.13 2.81
C ASN A 37 9.73 2.74 3.05
N VAL A 38 10.45 1.70 2.64
CA VAL A 38 10.13 0.31 2.96
C VAL A 38 11.35 -0.33 3.61
N ALA A 39 11.23 -0.68 4.89
CA ALA A 39 12.28 -1.34 5.67
C ALA A 39 13.65 -0.62 5.61
N GLY A 40 13.66 0.72 5.59
CA GLY A 40 14.88 1.52 5.53
C GLY A 40 15.37 1.85 4.11
N LEU A 41 14.76 1.28 3.07
CA LEU A 41 15.03 1.64 1.68
C LEU A 41 14.16 2.83 1.28
N ASN A 42 14.77 3.91 0.78
CA ASN A 42 14.07 5.11 0.32
C ASN A 42 13.85 5.04 -1.19
N ILE A 43 12.65 4.64 -1.61
CA ILE A 43 12.24 4.59 -3.01
C ILE A 43 11.87 5.99 -3.46
N GLN A 44 12.68 6.57 -4.33
CA GLN A 44 12.46 7.92 -4.86
C GLN A 44 11.31 7.94 -5.86
N ASN A 45 10.59 9.07 -5.94
CA ASN A 45 9.57 9.33 -6.95
C ASN A 45 8.53 8.20 -7.10
N GLN A 46 8.18 7.54 -6.00
CA GLN A 46 7.15 6.52 -6.02
C GLN A 46 5.79 7.19 -6.14
N THR A 47 5.09 6.90 -7.23
CA THR A 47 3.69 7.33 -7.39
C THR A 47 2.75 6.36 -6.69
N PHE A 48 1.80 6.87 -5.92
CA PHE A 48 0.77 6.12 -5.22
C PHE A 48 -0.54 6.90 -5.21
N VAL A 49 -1.61 6.26 -4.75
CA VAL A 49 -2.94 6.86 -4.66
C VAL A 49 -3.15 7.43 -3.26
N GLU A 50 -3.47 8.71 -3.18
CA GLU A 50 -4.11 9.29 -2.00
C GLU A 50 -5.61 9.03 -2.08
N VAL A 51 -6.12 8.13 -1.23
CA VAL A 51 -7.54 7.81 -1.17
C VAL A 51 -8.27 8.95 -0.46
N SER A 52 -9.15 9.65 -1.17
CA SER A 52 -9.99 10.71 -0.62
C SER A 52 -11.36 10.18 -0.19
N ASN A 53 -11.83 9.12 -0.83
CA ASN A 53 -13.11 8.49 -0.53
C ASN A 53 -13.05 6.99 -0.84
N TYR A 54 -13.67 6.18 0.01
CA TYR A 54 -13.92 4.77 -0.28
C TYR A 54 -15.33 4.42 0.19
N ASN A 55 -16.14 3.86 -0.70
CA ASN A 55 -17.52 3.50 -0.40
C ASN A 55 -17.75 2.03 -0.67
N GLN A 56 -18.47 1.39 0.24
CA GLN A 56 -18.88 0.01 0.07
C GLN A 56 -19.94 -0.11 -1.03
N LEU A 57 -19.85 -1.17 -1.82
CA LEU A 57 -20.87 -1.49 -2.81
C LEU A 57 -22.17 -1.94 -2.13
N PRO A 58 -23.34 -1.60 -2.68
CA PRO A 58 -24.64 -1.93 -2.07
C PRO A 58 -24.92 -3.44 -1.89
N THR A 59 -24.09 -4.30 -2.49
CA THR A 59 -24.28 -5.76 -2.52
C THR A 59 -23.65 -6.48 -1.33
N VAL A 60 -22.94 -5.76 -0.45
CA VAL A 60 -22.09 -6.36 0.58
C VAL A 60 -22.85 -6.51 1.89
N ASN A 61 -22.80 -7.71 2.49
CA ASN A 61 -23.44 -7.96 3.78
C ASN A 61 -22.62 -7.32 4.92
N GLU A 62 -23.24 -6.34 5.61
CA GLU A 62 -22.65 -5.56 6.71
C GLU A 62 -22.09 -6.43 7.86
N ARG A 63 -22.52 -7.70 7.97
CA ARG A 63 -22.03 -8.64 9.00
C ARG A 63 -20.58 -9.08 8.80
N ILE A 64 -20.03 -9.00 7.58
CA ILE A 64 -18.66 -9.47 7.25
C ILE A 64 -17.60 -8.41 7.62
N ILE A 65 -17.95 -7.12 7.62
CA ILE A 65 -17.01 -5.99 7.77
C ILE A 65 -16.29 -5.99 9.12
N ARG A 66 -16.95 -6.47 10.18
CA ARG A 66 -16.44 -6.44 11.57
C ARG A 66 -15.19 -7.29 11.78
N TYR A 67 -14.89 -8.18 10.85
CA TYR A 67 -13.75 -9.10 10.91
C TYR A 67 -12.58 -8.65 10.03
N ILE A 68 -12.71 -7.53 9.31
CA ILE A 68 -11.63 -7.00 8.49
C ILE A 68 -10.66 -6.23 9.39
N PRO A 69 -9.36 -6.59 9.41
CA PRO A 69 -8.38 -5.86 10.19
C PRO A 69 -8.28 -4.41 9.70
N VAL A 70 -8.07 -3.49 10.64
CA VAL A 70 -7.82 -2.08 10.31
C VAL A 70 -6.45 -1.99 9.65
N ILE A 71 -6.43 -1.73 8.35
CA ILE A 71 -5.23 -1.43 7.57
C ILE A 71 -5.34 0.00 7.06
N ASP A 72 -4.22 0.74 7.06
CA ASP A 72 -4.19 2.13 6.59
C ASP A 72 -4.01 2.23 5.07
N GLY A 73 -3.63 1.13 4.40
CA GLY A 73 -3.40 1.09 2.97
C GLY A 73 -2.97 -0.28 2.46
N ILE A 74 -2.79 -0.37 1.15
CA ILE A 74 -2.37 -1.58 0.43
C ILE A 74 -1.11 -1.25 -0.37
N LEU A 75 -0.09 -2.10 -0.24
CA LEU A 75 1.13 -2.02 -1.07
C LEU A 75 1.11 -3.15 -2.10
N GLY A 76 0.90 -2.79 -3.36
CA GLY A 76 0.90 -3.73 -4.48
C GLY A 76 2.31 -4.20 -4.83
N LEU A 77 2.50 -5.51 -4.93
CA LEU A 77 3.74 -6.17 -5.40
C LEU A 77 3.55 -6.98 -6.68
N GLY A 78 2.46 -6.69 -7.40
CA GLY A 78 2.21 -7.27 -8.72
C GLY A 78 2.98 -6.53 -9.82
N TYR A 79 2.93 -7.08 -11.04
CA TYR A 79 3.60 -6.51 -12.21
C TYR A 79 2.97 -5.19 -12.69
N SER A 80 3.76 -4.38 -13.40
CA SER A 80 3.32 -3.10 -13.98
C SER A 80 2.12 -3.24 -14.92
N ASP A 81 1.99 -4.34 -15.66
CA ASP A 81 0.93 -4.55 -16.66
C ASP A 81 -0.48 -4.60 -16.07
N ILE A 82 -0.58 -4.86 -14.76
CA ILE A 82 -1.85 -4.87 -14.01
C ILE A 82 -2.01 -3.64 -13.12
N SER A 83 -1.08 -2.68 -13.18
CA SER A 83 -1.21 -1.41 -12.47
C SER A 83 -2.27 -0.54 -13.15
N VAL A 84 -3.18 0.01 -12.35
CA VAL A 84 -4.10 1.03 -12.84
C VAL A 84 -3.29 2.27 -13.23
N ASP A 85 -3.62 2.85 -14.38
CA ASP A 85 -2.93 3.99 -14.98
C ASP A 85 -1.43 3.77 -15.32
N ARG A 86 -0.97 2.51 -15.39
CA ARG A 86 0.42 2.14 -15.71
C ARG A 86 1.46 2.73 -14.75
N VAL A 87 1.07 2.96 -13.50
CA VAL A 87 1.97 3.44 -12.45
C VAL A 87 3.02 2.38 -12.14
N THR A 88 4.30 2.75 -12.14
CA THR A 88 5.41 1.85 -11.82
C THR A 88 5.27 1.31 -10.38
N PRO A 89 5.20 -0.03 -10.20
CA PRO A 89 5.16 -0.66 -8.89
C PRO A 89 6.38 -0.35 -8.02
N VAL A 90 6.19 -0.46 -6.69
CA VAL A 90 7.24 -0.18 -5.70
C VAL A 90 8.50 -1.02 -5.93
N PHE A 91 8.33 -2.32 -6.17
CA PHE A 91 9.47 -3.21 -6.36
C PHE A 91 10.22 -2.94 -7.67
N ASP A 92 9.51 -2.53 -8.73
CA ASP A 92 10.12 -2.16 -9.99
C ASP A 92 10.99 -0.90 -9.83
N ASN A 93 10.50 0.09 -9.07
CA ASN A 93 11.30 1.26 -8.70
C ASN A 93 12.51 0.89 -7.83
N MET A 94 12.37 -0.04 -6.87
CA MET A 94 13.50 -0.53 -6.08
C MET A 94 14.59 -1.16 -6.97
N ILE A 95 14.21 -1.98 -7.95
CA ILE A 95 15.14 -2.61 -8.90
C ILE A 95 15.81 -1.54 -9.75
N ALA A 96 15.03 -0.63 -10.35
CA ALA A 96 15.54 0.42 -11.23
C ALA A 96 16.51 1.38 -10.51
N GLN A 97 16.29 1.62 -9.21
CA GLN A 97 17.13 2.47 -8.38
C GLN A 97 18.30 1.71 -7.72
N GLY A 98 18.45 0.40 -7.97
CA GLY A 98 19.53 -0.40 -7.40
C GLY A 98 19.45 -0.58 -5.88
N LEU A 99 18.25 -0.47 -5.30
CA LEU A 99 18.01 -0.58 -3.85
C LEU A 99 18.00 -2.04 -3.35
N VAL A 100 17.92 -3.00 -4.27
CA VAL A 100 17.93 -4.45 -3.97
C VAL A 100 19.08 -5.13 -4.70
N SER A 101 19.72 -6.10 -4.03
CA SER A 101 20.85 -6.86 -4.61
C SER A 101 20.41 -7.84 -5.70
N SER A 102 19.14 -8.22 -5.73
CA SER A 102 18.57 -9.09 -6.74
C SER A 102 17.08 -8.75 -6.94
N PRO A 103 16.52 -8.90 -8.15
CA PRO A 103 15.11 -8.62 -8.46
C PRO A 103 14.20 -9.74 -7.94
N ILE A 104 14.33 -10.10 -6.67
CA ILE A 104 13.61 -11.18 -6.01
C ILE A 104 13.15 -10.69 -4.64
N PHE A 105 11.87 -10.93 -4.31
CA PHE A 105 11.34 -10.82 -2.95
C PHE A 105 10.67 -12.13 -2.56
N SER A 106 10.50 -12.38 -1.26
CA SER A 106 9.87 -13.60 -0.76
C SER A 106 9.06 -13.29 0.49
N PHE A 107 8.00 -14.06 0.69
CA PHE A 107 7.20 -14.01 1.90
C PHE A 107 7.42 -15.26 2.75
N TYR A 108 7.59 -15.05 4.05
CA TYR A 108 7.44 -16.09 5.06
C TYR A 108 6.26 -15.73 5.95
N LEU A 109 5.16 -16.47 5.83
CA LEU A 109 3.96 -16.26 6.62
C LEU A 109 3.88 -17.33 7.70
N ASN A 110 4.15 -16.95 8.95
CA ASN A 110 3.98 -17.85 10.08
C ASN A 110 2.49 -18.17 10.27
N ARG A 111 2.15 -19.47 10.31
CA ARG A 111 0.77 -19.95 10.47
C ARG A 111 0.33 -20.12 11.92
N TYR A 112 1.26 -19.98 12.87
CA TYR A 112 0.98 -20.11 14.30
C TYR A 112 0.60 -18.77 14.92
N ILE A 113 -0.65 -18.68 15.38
CA ILE A 113 -1.19 -17.54 16.13
C ILE A 113 -0.54 -17.44 17.53
N SER A 114 0.15 -18.49 18.01
CA SER A 114 0.72 -18.58 19.37
C SER A 114 2.00 -17.77 19.62
N SER A 115 2.65 -17.21 18.58
CA SER A 115 3.87 -16.42 18.75
C SER A 115 3.64 -15.04 19.39
N LEU A 116 2.37 -14.59 19.51
CA LEU A 116 2.00 -13.36 20.21
C LEU A 116 1.50 -13.58 21.65
N LEU A 117 1.37 -14.83 22.11
CA LEU A 117 0.87 -15.15 23.47
C LEU A 117 1.95 -15.70 24.42
N THR A 118 3.20 -15.84 23.98
CA THR A 118 4.26 -16.45 24.81
C THR A 118 5.37 -15.49 25.25
N ASN A 119 5.36 -14.21 24.82
CA ASN A 119 6.36 -13.21 25.21
C ASN A 119 5.89 -12.21 26.30
N ASN A 120 5.02 -12.63 27.22
CA ASN A 120 4.81 -11.95 28.51
C ASN A 120 5.38 -12.78 29.67
N THR A 121 6.62 -13.26 29.54
CA THR A 121 7.39 -13.75 30.69
C THR A 121 8.82 -13.24 30.62
N TYR A 122 9.03 -12.02 31.13
CA TYR A 122 10.24 -11.64 31.85
C TYR A 122 9.87 -10.63 32.95
N LEU A 123 10.08 -11.04 34.21
CA LEU A 123 10.09 -10.31 35.50
C LEU A 123 8.75 -9.82 36.08
#